data_AF-A0A6B2UWM9-F1
#
_entry.id   AF-A0A6B2UWM9-F1
#
_cell.length_a   1.000
_cell.length_b   1.000
_cell.length_c   1.000
_cell.angle_alpha   90.00
_cell.angle_beta   90.00
_cell.angle_gamma   90.00
#
_symmetry.space_group_name_H-M   'P 1'
#
loop_
_entity.id
_entity.type
_entity.pdbx_description
1 polymer ?
#
loop_
_entity_poly.entity_id
_entity_poly.type
_entity_poly.pdbx_seq_one_letter_code
_entity_poly.pdbx_strand_id
1 'polypeptide(L)' 'MATPAETAAMREAIALAARGLGRTRPNPVVGCVVLDASGEVAGCGWHQRAG' A
#
# COMPACT_ATOMS: atom_id res chain seq x y z
N MET A 1 8.85 17.99 3.30
CA MET A 1 9.45 16.68 2.94
C MET A 1 8.71 15.61 3.70
N ALA A 2 8.60 14.40 3.14
CA ALA A 2 7.99 13.29 3.85
C ALA A 2 8.84 12.92 5.08
N THR A 3 8.17 12.59 6.18
CA THR A 3 8.77 12.06 7.40
C THR A 3 9.37 10.66 7.14
N PRO A 4 10.26 10.18 8.02
CA PRO A 4 10.75 8.80 7.95
C PRO A 4 9.62 7.76 7.97
N ALA A 5 8.57 7.99 8.77
CA ALA A 5 7.40 7.13 8.86
C ALA A 5 6.63 7.08 7.53
N GLU A 6 6.36 8.22 6.90
CA GLU A 6 5.70 8.29 5.59
C GLU A 6 6.52 7.59 4.49
N THR A 7 7.86 7.73 4.54
CA THR A 7 8.76 7.07 3.59
C THR A 7 8.75 5.55 3.78
N ALA A 8 8.74 5.06 5.03
CA ALA A 8 8.63 3.64 5.34
C ALA A 8 7.27 3.08 4.90
N ALA A 9 6.19 3.79 5.20
CA ALA A 9 4.83 3.42 4.80
C ALA A 9 4.67 3.36 3.27
N MET A 10 5.30 4.29 2.53
CA MET A 10 5.29 4.24 1.07
C MET A 10 6.00 2.99 0.52
N ARG A 11 7.14 2.60 1.10
CA ARG A 11 7.81 1.34 0.71
C ARG A 11 6.94 0.13 0.99
N GLU A 12 6.25 0.11 2.13
CA GLU A 12 5.32 -0.95 2.48
C GLU A 12 4.11 -0.99 1.53
N ALA A 13 3.52 0.15 1.19
CA ALA A 13 2.43 0.25 0.24
C ALA A 13 2.82 -0.30 -1.15
N ILE A 14 4.04 -0.03 -1.62
CA ILE A 14 4.58 -0.61 -2.86
C ILE A 14 4.73 -2.14 -2.74
N ALA A 15 5.24 -2.63 -1.61
CA ALA A 15 5.36 -4.06 -1.36
C ALA A 15 4.00 -4.77 -1.29
N LEU A 16 2.98 -4.10 -0.72
CA LEU A 16 1.60 -4.57 -0.72
C LEU A 16 1.03 -4.61 -2.15
N ALA A 17 1.25 -3.56 -2.95
CA ALA A 17 0.81 -3.51 -4.34
C ALA A 17 1.38 -4.67 -5.16
N ALA A 18 2.66 -5.02 -4.95
CA ALA A 18 3.30 -6.14 -5.64
C ALA A 18 2.57 -7.48 -5.45
N ARG A 19 1.82 -7.66 -4.35
CA ARG A 19 0.99 -8.86 -4.12
C ARG A 19 -0.16 -8.98 -5.12
N GLY A 20 -0.60 -7.88 -5.75
CA GLY A 20 -1.63 -7.89 -6.80
C GLY A 20 -1.11 -8.30 -8.19
N LEU A 21 0.21 -8.44 -8.38
CA LEU A 21 0.80 -8.71 -9.69
C LEU A 21 0.23 -9.99 -10.31
N GLY A 22 -0.16 -9.90 -11.58
CA GLY A 22 -0.76 -11.00 -12.34
C GLY A 22 -2.22 -11.30 -12.01
N ARG A 23 -2.80 -10.73 -10.94
CA ARG A 23 -4.17 -11.02 -10.49
C ARG A 23 -5.16 -9.87 -10.69
N THR A 24 -4.66 -8.65 -10.81
CA THR A 24 -5.51 -7.45 -10.90
C THR A 24 -5.83 -7.00 -12.32
N ARG A 25 -5.29 -7.64 -13.37
CA ARG A 25 -5.58 -7.23 -14.76
C ARG A 25 -7.09 -7.26 -15.06
N PRO A 26 -7.66 -6.23 -15.71
CA PRO A 26 -7.01 -5.08 -16.37
C PRO A 26 -6.68 -3.89 -15.45
N ASN A 27 -7.05 -3.95 -14.17
CA ASN A 27 -6.82 -2.88 -13.21
C ASN A 27 -5.34 -2.81 -12.77
N PRO A 28 -4.85 -1.61 -12.40
CA PRO A 28 -3.50 -1.46 -11.87
C PRO A 28 -3.32 -2.22 -10.55
N VAL A 29 -2.07 -2.53 -10.23
CA VAL A 29 -1.72 -2.98 -8.88
C VAL A 29 -1.64 -1.76 -7.96
N VAL A 30 -2.36 -1.81 -6.85
CA VAL A 30 -2.43 -0.72 -5.87
C VAL A 30 -2.28 -1.30 -4.48
N GLY A 31 -1.48 -0.64 -3.65
CA GLY A 31 -1.33 -0.90 -2.23
C GLY A 31 -1.52 0.39 -1.45
N CYS A 32 -2.02 0.30 -0.23
CA CYS A 32 -2.32 1.42 0.64
C CYS A 32 -1.93 1.10 2.08
N VAL A 33 -1.36 2.08 2.76
CA VAL A 33 -1.09 2.07 4.19
C VAL A 33 -1.65 3.36 4.77
N VAL A 34 -2.43 3.25 5.84
CA VAL A 34 -2.97 4.38 6.61
C VAL A 34 -2.21 4.47 7.91
N LEU A 35 -1.61 5.64 8.16
CA LEU A 35 -0.97 5.96 9.43
C LEU A 35 -1.93 6.74 10.33
N ASP A 36 -1.85 6.52 11.63
CA ASP A 36 -2.52 7.37 12.61
C ASP A 36 -1.73 8.67 12.88
N ALA A 37 -2.24 9.51 13.79
CA ALA A 37 -1.61 10.78 14.15
C ALA A 37 -0.24 10.63 14.85
N SER A 38 0.07 9.44 15.37
CA SER A 38 1.38 9.11 15.95
C SER A 38 2.39 8.57 14.92
N GLY A 39 1.93 8.30 13.69
CA GLY A 39 2.76 7.74 12.62
C GLY A 39 2.79 6.21 12.60
N GLU A 40 1.96 5.55 13.41
CA GLU A 40 1.83 4.09 13.48
C GLU A 40 0.80 3.59 12.47
N VAL A 41 0.94 2.33 12.03
CA VAL A 41 0.04 1.74 11.02
C VAL A 41 -1.34 1.47 11.64
N ALA A 42 -2.35 2.22 11.19
CA ALA A 42 -3.75 2.02 11.56
C ALA A 42 -4.46 1.00 10.67
N GLY A 43 -3.97 0.80 9.44
CA GLY A 43 -4.52 -0.17 8.51
C GLY A 43 -3.75 -0.25 7.20
N CYS A 44 -3.89 -1.36 6.49
CA CYS A 44 -3.26 -1.55 5.19
C CYS A 44 -4.10 -2.46 4.28
N GLY A 45 -3.83 -2.38 2.97
CA GLY A 45 -4.52 -3.20 1.99
C GLY A 45 -3.89 -3.13 0.60
N TRP A 46 -4.31 -4.05 -0.27
CA TRP A 46 -3.95 -4.03 -1.68
C TRP A 46 -5.11 -4.55 -2.54
N HIS A 47 -5.09 -4.17 -3.81
CA HIS A 47 -6.05 -4.68 -4.78
C HIS A 47 -5.76 -6.16 -5.07
N GLN A 48 -6.65 -7.06 -4.66
CA GLN A 48 -6.39 -8.50 -4.69
C GLN A 48 -6.65 -9.15 -6.05
N ARG A 49 -7.75 -8.77 -6.71
CA ARG A 49 -8.18 -9.28 -8.02
C ARG A 49 -9.05 -8.27 -8.74
N ALA A 50 -9.08 -8.32 -10.07
CA ALA A 50 -10.12 -7.60 -10.82
C ALA A 50 -11.50 -8.24 -10.58
N GLY A 51 -12.55 -7.41 -10.54
CA GLY A 51 -13.94 -7.85 -10.33
C GLY A 51 -14.27 -8.04 -8.86
#